data_AF-A0A975M1U1-F1
#
_entry.id   AF-A0A975M1U1-F1
#
_cell.length_a   1.000
_cell.length_b   1.000
_cell.length_c   1.000
_cell.angle_alpha   90.00
_cell.angle_beta   90.00
_cell.angle_gamma   90.00
#
_symmetry.space_group_name_H-M   'P 1'
#
loop_
_entity.id
_entity.type
_entity.pdbx_description
1 polymer ?
#
loop_
_entity_poly.entity_id
_entity_poly.type
_entity_poly.pdbx_seq_one_letter_code
_entity_poly.pdbx_strand_id
1 'polypeptide(L)'
;MIFGIIISNKGVIHLDFFDKWWIYALVGVIFLYVLAQSLTALIKAVRQAKKLGFSKTQIREVISSSAIFSIAPSMAILISLLLLSKVFGPWVAGLRLGTLGAVTYELPAAINVIEGAFQADINGVLTSEMVVTALWVMTLGCVPPLLLVPFFYKKISARFDAIKEKTLHGKIF
;
A
#
# COMPACT_ATOMS: atom_id res chain seq x y z
N MET A 1 1.04 12.57 23.96
CA MET A 1 1.37 14.02 24.03
C MET A 1 2.39 14.48 22.98
N ILE A 2 3.09 13.59 22.26
CA ILE A 2 4.07 13.99 21.22
C ILE A 2 3.44 14.06 19.81
N PHE A 3 2.36 13.32 19.54
CA PHE A 3 1.65 13.37 18.25
C PHE A 3 0.63 14.51 18.09
N GLY A 4 0.25 15.19 19.19
CA GLY A 4 -0.76 16.25 19.15
C GLY A 4 -0.24 17.63 18.78
N ILE A 5 1.08 17.85 18.80
CA ILE A 5 1.68 19.19 18.62
C ILE A 5 2.05 19.47 17.14
N ILE A 6 2.11 18.45 16.28
CA ILE A 6 2.47 18.62 14.86
C ILE A 6 1.26 19.01 13.97
N ILE A 7 0.02 18.94 14.49
CA ILE A 7 -1.20 19.37 13.78
C ILE A 7 -1.77 20.65 14.40
N SER A 8 -0.94 21.68 14.58
CA SER A 8 -1.43 22.97 15.12
C SER A 8 -0.73 24.20 14.53
N ASN A 9 -0.30 24.17 13.27
CA ASN A 9 0.08 25.42 12.62
C ASN A 9 -0.20 25.44 11.10
N LYS A 10 -1.31 26.12 10.79
CA LYS A 10 -1.65 26.92 9.60
C LYS A 10 -1.70 26.22 8.23
N GLY A 11 -2.92 26.17 7.68
CA GLY A 11 -3.15 26.37 6.24
C GLY A 11 -3.60 25.16 5.44
N VAL A 12 -3.82 24.00 6.04
CA VAL A 12 -4.39 22.84 5.32
C VAL A 12 -5.89 22.82 5.58
N ILE A 13 -6.63 23.26 4.55
CA ILE A 13 -8.04 22.98 4.25
C ILE A 13 -8.81 22.35 5.42
N HIS A 14 -9.68 23.13 6.06
CA HIS A 14 -10.73 22.62 6.96
C HIS A 14 -11.63 21.66 6.15
N LEU A 15 -11.22 20.39 6.06
CA LEU A 15 -12.10 19.30 5.66
C LEU A 15 -12.81 18.82 6.94
N ASP A 16 -13.69 19.66 7.48
CA ASP A 16 -14.53 19.39 8.66
C ASP A 16 -15.41 18.13 8.49
N PHE A 17 -15.43 17.56 7.27
CA PHE A 17 -16.03 16.27 6.97
C PHE A 17 -15.25 15.09 7.56
N PHE A 18 -13.89 15.09 7.51
CA PHE A 18 -13.05 13.96 7.94
C PHE A 18 -12.80 13.89 9.44
N ASP A 19 -13.04 14.99 10.16
CA ASP A 19 -12.88 15.07 11.62
C ASP A 19 -14.09 14.57 12.41
N LYS A 20 -15.07 13.93 11.74
CA LYS A 20 -16.18 13.30 12.43
C LYS A 20 -15.76 11.96 13.03
N TRP A 21 -16.12 11.76 14.29
CA TRP A 21 -15.81 10.57 15.08
C TRP A 21 -16.14 9.22 14.40
N TRP A 22 -17.16 9.20 13.53
CA TRP A 22 -17.56 7.98 12.80
C TRP A 22 -16.60 7.60 11.67
N ILE A 23 -15.88 8.54 11.07
CA ILE A 23 -14.85 8.25 10.07
C ILE A 23 -13.65 7.60 10.75
N TYR A 24 -13.26 8.12 11.92
CA TYR A 24 -12.22 7.51 12.75
C TYR A 24 -12.56 6.07 13.13
N ALA A 25 -13.81 5.80 13.51
CA ALA A 25 -14.28 4.45 13.79
C ALA A 25 -14.22 3.55 12.53
N LEU A 26 -14.68 4.05 11.37
CA LEU A 26 -14.70 3.29 10.12
C LEU A 26 -13.29 2.95 9.61
N VAL A 27 -12.38 3.92 9.63
CA VAL A 27 -10.95 3.74 9.32
C VAL A 27 -10.33 2.69 10.24
N GLY A 28 -10.57 2.82 11.55
CA GLY A 28 -10.03 1.91 12.56
C GLY A 28 -10.50 0.47 12.36
N VAL A 29 -11.77 0.27 12.00
CA VAL A 29 -12.33 -1.06 11.71
C VAL A 29 -11.67 -1.68 10.47
N ILE A 30 -11.50 -0.90 9.39
CA ILE A 30 -10.85 -1.40 8.17
C ILE A 30 -9.39 -1.78 8.47
N PHE A 31 -8.66 -0.93 9.20
CA PHE A 31 -7.27 -1.19 9.55
C PHE A 31 -7.14 -2.45 10.42
N LEU A 32 -8.03 -2.61 11.39
CA LEU A 32 -8.07 -3.81 12.25
C LEU A 32 -8.38 -5.07 11.44
N TYR A 33 -9.30 -4.99 10.48
CA TYR A 33 -9.63 -6.10 9.59
C TYR A 33 -8.42 -6.54 8.75
N VAL A 34 -7.67 -5.60 8.17
CA VAL A 34 -6.45 -5.90 7.39
C VAL A 34 -5.37 -6.51 8.28
N LEU A 35 -5.17 -5.98 9.50
CA LEU A 35 -4.22 -6.57 10.45
C LEU A 35 -4.62 -8.00 10.85
N ALA A 36 -5.90 -8.23 11.11
CA ALA A 36 -6.41 -9.58 11.38
C ALA A 36 -6.17 -10.51 10.19
N GLN A 37 -6.44 -10.05 8.97
CA GLN A 37 -6.22 -10.83 7.75
C GLN A 37 -4.73 -11.18 7.56
N SER A 38 -3.82 -10.22 7.79
CA SER A 38 -2.36 -10.44 7.77
C SER A 38 -1.92 -11.50 8.80
N LEU A 39 -2.40 -11.41 10.05
CA LEU A 39 -2.10 -12.38 11.10
C LEU A 39 -2.61 -13.78 10.75
N THR A 40 -3.84 -13.89 10.23
CA THR A 40 -4.38 -15.20 9.84
C THR A 40 -3.59 -15.83 8.69
N ALA A 41 -3.10 -15.03 7.74
CA ALA A 41 -2.24 -15.50 6.66
C ALA A 41 -0.90 -16.01 7.18
N LEU A 42 -0.26 -15.28 8.12
CA LEU A 42 0.97 -15.71 8.76
C LEU A 42 0.78 -17.03 9.52
N ILE A 43 -0.30 -17.14 10.32
CA ILE A 43 -0.61 -18.38 11.06
C ILE A 43 -0.82 -19.56 10.10
N LYS A 44 -1.55 -19.35 9.00
CA LYS A 44 -1.77 -20.38 7.97
C LYS A 44 -0.45 -20.80 7.31
N ALA A 45 0.42 -19.86 6.96
CA ALA A 45 1.73 -20.14 6.37
C ALA A 45 2.62 -20.95 7.33
N VAL A 46 2.69 -20.56 8.60
CA VAL A 46 3.46 -21.29 9.63
C VAL A 46 2.91 -22.69 9.87
N ARG A 47 1.58 -22.87 9.88
CA ARG A 47 0.97 -24.20 9.99
C ARG A 47 1.30 -25.07 8.77
N GLN A 48 1.26 -24.50 7.57
CA GLN A 48 1.60 -25.21 6.34
C GLN A 48 3.08 -25.62 6.31
N ALA A 49 3.99 -24.73 6.71
CA ALA A 49 5.42 -25.05 6.81
C ALA A 49 5.67 -26.21 7.79
N LYS A 50 4.98 -26.26 8.93
CA LYS A 50 5.08 -27.39 9.86
C LYS A 50 4.59 -28.71 9.25
N LYS A 51 3.50 -28.69 8.47
CA LYS A 51 2.99 -29.89 7.77
C LYS A 51 3.96 -30.42 6.71
N LEU A 52 4.74 -29.53 6.10
CA LEU A 52 5.76 -29.87 5.09
C LEU A 52 7.08 -30.35 5.71
N GLY A 53 7.18 -30.43 7.04
CA GLY A 53 8.36 -30.97 7.72
C GLY A 53 9.47 -29.95 8.01
N PHE A 54 9.22 -28.65 7.85
CA PHE A 54 10.22 -27.62 8.21
C PHE A 54 10.48 -27.57 9.72
N SER A 55 11.75 -27.39 10.10
CA SER A 55 12.14 -27.30 11.51
C SER A 55 11.68 -25.97 12.13
N LYS A 56 11.48 -25.97 13.46
CA LYS A 56 11.07 -24.74 14.18
C LYS A 56 12.11 -23.62 14.07
N THR A 57 13.39 -23.96 13.97
CA THR A 57 14.50 -23.02 13.80
C THR A 57 14.45 -22.36 12.43
N GLN A 58 14.28 -23.14 11.35
CA GLN A 58 14.15 -22.61 9.99
C GLN A 58 12.97 -21.64 9.86
N ILE A 59 11.81 -21.99 10.43
CA ILE A 59 10.63 -21.10 10.38
C ILE A 59 10.91 -19.76 11.08
N ARG A 60 11.56 -19.78 12.25
CA ARG A 60 11.90 -18.56 13.00
C ARG A 60 12.92 -17.70 12.28
N GLU A 61 13.94 -18.33 11.71
CA GLU A 61 14.99 -17.64 10.97
C GLU A 61 14.42 -16.93 9.74
N VAL A 62 13.55 -17.61 8.97
CA VAL A 62 12.86 -17.00 7.82
C VAL A 62 11.98 -15.83 8.26
N ILE A 63 11.22 -15.96 9.36
CA ILE A 63 10.37 -14.86 9.87
C ILE A 63 11.24 -13.67 10.29
N SER A 64 12.30 -13.89 11.06
CA SER A 64 13.18 -12.82 11.53
C SER A 64 13.93 -12.14 10.38
N SER A 65 14.46 -12.92 9.45
CA SER A 65 15.12 -12.40 8.25
C SER A 65 14.17 -11.56 7.40
N SER A 66 12.93 -12.03 7.20
CA SER A 66 11.90 -11.29 6.47
C SER A 66 11.48 -10.01 7.20
N ALA A 67 11.40 -10.04 8.53
CA ALA A 67 11.05 -8.87 9.33
C ALA A 67 12.13 -7.77 9.23
N ILE A 68 13.40 -8.15 9.30
CA ILE A 68 14.52 -7.21 9.13
C ILE A 68 14.53 -6.64 7.71
N PHE A 69 14.31 -7.49 6.70
CA PHE A 69 14.24 -7.05 5.30
C PHE A 69 13.09 -6.07 5.03
N SER A 70 11.98 -6.17 5.78
CA SER A 70 10.83 -5.27 5.64
C SER A 70 11.07 -3.86 6.20
N ILE A 71 12.16 -3.60 6.93
CA ILE A 71 12.42 -2.28 7.55
C ILE A 71 12.69 -1.22 6.47
N ALA A 72 13.58 -1.51 5.52
CA ALA A 72 13.95 -0.59 4.45
C ALA A 72 12.75 -0.12 3.60
N PRO A 73 11.91 -1.00 3.04
CA PRO A 73 10.72 -0.57 2.31
C PRO A 73 9.68 0.13 3.20
N SER A 74 9.58 -0.25 4.48
CA SER A 74 8.67 0.42 5.43
C SER A 74 9.04 1.89 5.67
N MET A 75 10.33 2.17 5.84
CA MET A 75 10.82 3.56 5.99
C MET A 75 10.54 4.41 4.74
N ALA A 76 10.71 3.84 3.55
CA ALA A 76 10.37 4.51 2.30
C ALA A 76 8.87 4.86 2.22
N ILE A 77 8.01 3.94 2.68
CA ILE A 77 6.56 4.17 2.75
C ILE A 77 6.23 5.25 3.78
N LEU A 78 6.89 5.27 4.95
CA LEU A 78 6.67 6.30 5.97
C LEU A 78 7.00 7.70 5.47
N ILE A 79 8.14 7.88 4.79
CA ILE A 79 8.51 9.18 4.20
C ILE A 79 7.48 9.60 3.15
N SER A 80 7.08 8.67 2.29
CA SER A 80 6.07 8.92 1.24
C SER A 80 4.70 9.29 1.83
N LEU A 81 4.31 8.65 2.94
CA LEU A 81 3.10 8.98 3.68
C LEU A 81 3.15 10.40 4.23
N LEU A 82 4.29 10.85 4.77
CA LEU A 82 4.45 12.22 5.27
C LEU A 82 4.31 13.25 4.16
N LEU A 83 4.82 12.96 2.96
CA LEU A 83 4.67 13.84 1.80
C LEU A 83 3.20 13.93 1.36
N LEU A 84 2.53 12.79 1.23
CA LEU A 84 1.14 12.72 0.78
C LEU A 84 0.14 13.24 1.83
N SER A 85 0.47 13.07 3.12
CA SER A 85 -0.33 13.55 4.25
C SER A 85 -0.44 15.08 4.29
N LYS A 86 0.52 15.81 3.73
CA LYS A 86 0.42 17.28 3.63
C LYS A 86 -0.66 17.73 2.66
N VAL A 87 -0.94 16.89 1.67
CA VAL A 87 -1.84 17.17 0.53
C VAL A 87 -3.25 16.66 0.82
N PHE A 88 -3.37 15.41 1.31
CA PHE A 88 -4.65 14.72 1.49
C PHE A 88 -5.07 14.54 2.95
N GLY A 89 -4.22 14.94 3.90
CA GLY A 89 -4.38 14.65 5.31
C GLY A 89 -3.88 13.24 5.70
N PRO A 90 -3.47 13.04 6.97
CA PRO A 90 -2.82 11.80 7.42
C PRO A 90 -3.72 10.59 7.34
N TRP A 91 -5.03 10.76 7.53
CA TRP A 91 -5.98 9.66 7.62
C TRP A 91 -6.41 9.13 6.26
N VAL A 92 -6.67 10.01 5.29
CA VAL A 92 -6.99 9.61 3.91
C VAL A 92 -5.77 8.98 3.26
N ALA A 93 -4.58 9.61 3.40
CA ALA A 93 -3.33 9.05 2.91
C ALA A 93 -3.00 7.70 3.60
N GLY A 94 -3.25 7.59 4.91
CA GLY A 94 -3.00 6.37 5.70
C GLY A 94 -3.92 5.20 5.33
N LEU A 95 -5.22 5.44 5.16
CA LEU A 95 -6.18 4.41 4.69
C LEU A 95 -5.78 3.88 3.32
N ARG A 96 -5.44 4.80 2.43
CA ARG A 96 -5.06 4.54 1.04
C ARG A 96 -3.81 3.67 0.98
N LEU A 97 -2.75 4.11 1.65
CA LEU A 97 -1.47 3.38 1.71
C LEU A 97 -1.57 2.05 2.44
N GLY A 98 -2.33 2.00 3.54
CA GLY A 98 -2.50 0.80 4.34
C GLY A 98 -3.31 -0.30 3.65
N THR A 99 -4.16 0.03 2.67
CA THR A 99 -5.05 -0.94 2.00
C THR A 99 -4.67 -1.26 0.56
N LEU A 100 -4.17 -0.28 -0.22
CA LEU A 100 -3.82 -0.46 -1.64
C LEU A 100 -2.33 -0.77 -1.85
N GLY A 101 -1.45 -0.37 -0.92
CA GLY A 101 -0.06 -0.83 -0.87
C GLY A 101 0.85 -0.40 -2.04
N ALA A 102 0.48 0.61 -2.84
CA ALA A 102 1.21 1.00 -4.05
C ALA A 102 1.62 2.48 -4.07
N VAL A 103 2.40 2.94 -3.08
CA VAL A 103 2.84 4.35 -3.01
C VAL A 103 3.62 4.81 -4.24
N THR A 104 4.33 3.87 -4.88
CA THR A 104 5.10 4.11 -6.10
C THR A 104 4.24 4.49 -7.30
N TYR A 105 2.96 4.18 -7.27
CA TYR A 105 1.99 4.60 -8.28
C TYR A 105 1.17 5.81 -7.82
N GLU A 106 0.80 5.83 -6.55
CA GLU A 106 -0.10 6.83 -5.99
C GLU A 106 0.55 8.22 -5.88
N LEU A 107 1.80 8.30 -5.44
CA LEU A 107 2.49 9.59 -5.31
C LEU A 107 2.65 10.28 -6.68
N PRO A 108 3.16 9.61 -7.73
CA PRO A 108 3.27 10.23 -9.05
C PRO A 108 1.91 10.53 -9.69
N ALA A 109 0.89 9.71 -9.46
CA ALA A 109 -0.45 9.98 -9.98
C ALA A 109 -1.05 11.26 -9.35
N ALA A 110 -0.88 11.46 -8.05
CA ALA A 110 -1.31 12.69 -7.38
C ALA A 110 -0.55 13.92 -7.91
N ILE A 111 0.77 13.82 -8.03
CA ILE A 111 1.63 14.89 -8.57
C ILE A 111 1.21 15.24 -10.00
N ASN A 112 1.00 14.24 -10.86
CA ASN A 112 0.58 14.48 -12.25
C ASN A 112 -0.79 15.17 -12.37
N VAL A 113 -1.71 14.91 -11.43
CA VAL A 113 -2.99 15.63 -11.43
C VAL A 113 -2.78 17.08 -10.96
N ILE A 114 -2.10 17.27 -9.83
CA ILE A 114 -1.96 18.59 -9.21
C ILE A 114 -1.07 19.52 -10.05
N GLU A 115 0.13 19.06 -10.41
CA GLU A 115 1.10 19.83 -11.18
C GLU A 115 0.85 19.74 -12.69
N GLY A 116 0.47 18.57 -13.19
CA GLY A 116 0.30 18.34 -14.63
C GLY A 116 -1.05 18.80 -15.18
N ALA A 117 -2.15 18.47 -14.51
CA ALA A 117 -3.50 18.81 -15.00
C ALA A 117 -3.99 20.18 -14.50
N PHE A 118 -3.70 20.52 -13.25
CA PHE A 118 -4.15 21.78 -12.64
C PHE A 118 -3.06 22.87 -12.60
N GLN A 119 -1.82 22.56 -13.01
CA GLN A 119 -0.69 23.51 -13.05
C GLN A 119 -0.44 24.23 -11.72
N ALA A 120 -0.72 23.55 -10.61
CA ALA A 120 -0.59 24.07 -9.26
C ALA A 120 0.54 23.38 -8.51
N ASP A 121 1.15 24.07 -7.54
CA ASP A 121 2.18 23.49 -6.68
C ASP A 121 1.53 22.57 -5.63
N ILE A 122 2.06 21.35 -5.50
CA ILE A 122 1.65 20.38 -4.49
C ILE A 122 1.88 20.87 -3.06
N ASN A 123 2.77 21.84 -2.86
CA ASN A 123 3.02 22.49 -1.59
C ASN A 123 2.19 23.78 -1.38
N GLY A 124 1.39 24.17 -2.37
CA GLY A 124 0.55 25.36 -2.36
C GLY A 124 -0.84 25.15 -1.75
N VAL A 125 -1.70 26.16 -1.89
CA VAL A 125 -3.11 26.06 -1.49
C VAL A 125 -3.86 25.22 -2.53
N LEU A 126 -4.28 24.02 -2.15
CA LEU A 126 -5.02 23.12 -3.01
C LEU A 126 -6.52 23.37 -2.85
N THR A 127 -7.25 23.45 -3.96
CA THR A 127 -8.72 23.49 -3.92
C THR A 127 -9.31 22.09 -3.75
N SER A 128 -10.51 22.01 -3.18
CA SER A 128 -11.22 20.75 -2.95
C SER A 128 -11.42 19.95 -4.24
N GLU A 129 -11.62 20.63 -5.38
CA GLU A 129 -11.78 19.99 -6.69
C GLU A 129 -10.51 19.25 -7.14
N MET A 130 -9.33 19.83 -6.92
CA MET A 130 -8.04 19.21 -7.24
C MET A 130 -7.81 17.95 -6.43
N VAL A 131 -8.11 18.02 -5.13
CA VAL A 131 -7.96 16.89 -4.19
C VAL A 131 -8.91 15.74 -4.55
N VAL A 132 -10.18 16.05 -4.82
CA VAL A 132 -11.18 15.04 -5.22
C VAL A 132 -10.84 14.40 -6.56
N THR A 133 -10.39 15.20 -7.54
CA THR A 133 -9.97 14.71 -8.85
C THR A 133 -8.76 13.80 -8.75
N ALA A 134 -7.76 14.18 -7.94
CA ALA A 134 -6.60 13.33 -7.69
C ALA A 134 -6.99 12.00 -7.04
N LEU A 135 -7.88 12.01 -6.04
CA LEU A 135 -8.40 10.79 -5.42
C LEU A 135 -9.11 9.86 -6.42
N TRP A 136 -9.87 10.41 -7.36
CA TRP A 136 -10.52 9.63 -8.42
C TRP A 136 -9.52 9.02 -9.39
N VAL A 137 -8.55 9.81 -9.88
CA VAL A 137 -7.52 9.34 -10.82
C VAL A 137 -6.68 8.22 -10.18
N MET A 138 -6.29 8.38 -8.92
CA MET A 138 -5.55 7.35 -8.20
C MET A 138 -6.38 6.07 -8.03
N THR A 139 -7.70 6.19 -7.79
CA THR A 139 -8.61 5.02 -7.63
C THR A 139 -8.79 4.27 -8.93
N LEU A 140 -9.10 4.99 -10.01
CA LEU A 140 -9.28 4.39 -11.33
C LEU A 140 -7.97 3.81 -11.87
N GLY A 141 -6.84 4.42 -11.54
CA GLY A 141 -5.51 3.95 -11.89
C GLY A 141 -5.14 2.57 -11.32
N CYS A 142 -5.71 2.19 -10.17
CA CYS A 142 -5.50 0.87 -9.58
C CYS A 142 -6.40 -0.23 -10.17
N VAL A 143 -7.46 0.11 -10.89
CA VAL A 143 -8.43 -0.86 -11.44
C VAL A 143 -7.83 -1.75 -12.55
N PRO A 144 -7.07 -1.24 -13.53
CA PRO A 144 -6.51 -2.06 -14.60
C PRO A 144 -5.57 -3.15 -14.09
N PRO A 145 -4.58 -2.90 -13.21
CA PRO A 145 -3.74 -3.96 -12.64
C PRO A 145 -4.54 -5.03 -11.90
N LEU A 146 -5.55 -4.63 -11.12
CA LEU A 146 -6.41 -5.55 -10.36
C LEU A 146 -7.25 -6.47 -11.26
N LEU A 147 -7.65 -6.01 -12.45
CA LEU A 147 -8.37 -6.82 -13.44
C LEU A 147 -7.45 -7.66 -14.32
N LEU A 148 -6.29 -7.11 -14.70
CA LEU A 148 -5.33 -7.79 -15.59
C LEU A 148 -4.73 -9.03 -14.92
N VAL A 149 -4.43 -8.96 -13.62
CA VAL A 149 -3.84 -10.09 -12.88
C VAL A 149 -4.72 -11.33 -12.94
N PRO A 150 -6.00 -11.36 -12.47
CA PRO A 150 -6.82 -12.56 -12.53
C PRO A 150 -7.11 -13.04 -13.97
N PHE A 151 -7.23 -12.11 -14.93
CA PHE A 151 -7.55 -12.48 -16.31
C PHE A 151 -6.37 -13.09 -17.06
N PHE A 152 -5.14 -12.60 -16.80
CA PHE A 152 -3.92 -13.07 -17.45
C PHE A 152 -3.06 -14.00 -16.59
N TYR A 153 -3.44 -14.26 -15.33
CA TYR A 153 -2.71 -15.14 -14.40
C TYR A 153 -2.45 -16.52 -15.01
N LYS A 154 -3.47 -17.15 -15.61
CA LYS A 154 -3.34 -18.47 -16.25
C LYS A 154 -2.34 -18.48 -17.40
N LYS A 155 -2.29 -17.40 -18.20
CA LYS A 155 -1.40 -17.29 -19.36
C LYS A 155 0.04 -17.04 -18.95
N ILE A 156 0.26 -16.32 -17.85
CA ILE A 156 1.58 -16.07 -17.27
C ILE A 156 2.08 -17.31 -16.51
N SER A 157 1.26 -17.93 -15.66
CA SER A 157 1.62 -19.16 -14.92
C SER A 157 2.00 -20.29 -15.87
N ALA A 158 1.19 -20.55 -16.91
CA ALA A 158 1.49 -21.59 -17.89
C ALA A 158 2.83 -21.36 -18.61
N ARG A 159 3.24 -20.10 -18.81
CA ARG A 159 4.54 -19.75 -19.38
C ARG A 159 5.69 -19.97 -18.40
N PHE A 160 5.49 -19.65 -17.12
CA PHE A 160 6.48 -19.95 -16.08
C PHE A 160 6.67 -21.46 -15.89
N ASP A 161 5.60 -22.23 -15.91
CA ASP A 161 5.66 -23.70 -15.81
C ASP A 161 6.39 -24.30 -17.01
N ALA A 162 6.11 -23.83 -18.23
CA ALA A 162 6.81 -24.26 -19.45
C ALA A 162 8.31 -23.90 -19.46
N ILE A 163 8.71 -22.78 -18.84
CA ILE A 163 10.12 -22.41 -18.70
C ILE A 163 10.81 -23.28 -17.64
N LYS A 164 10.13 -23.52 -16.51
CA LYS A 164 10.65 -24.36 -15.43
C LYS A 164 10.87 -25.81 -15.89
N GLU A 165 9.96 -26.33 -16.72
CA GLU A 165 10.09 -27.66 -17.34
C GLU A 165 11.29 -27.72 -18.30
N LYS A 166 11.52 -26.67 -19.09
CA LYS A 166 12.71 -26.55 -19.96
C LYS A 166 14.02 -26.42 -19.20
N THR A 167 14.02 -25.79 -18.02
CA THR A 167 15.21 -25.69 -17.16
C THR A 167 15.51 -27.00 -16.44
N LEU A 168 14.49 -27.77 -16.04
CA LEU A 168 14.66 -29.07 -15.38
C LEU A 168 15.09 -30.19 -16.35
N HIS A 169 14.75 -30.10 -17.64
CA HIS A 169 15.09 -31.11 -18.65
C HIS A 169 16.38 -30.85 -19.46
N GLY A 170 17.24 -29.91 -19.05
CA GLY A 170 18.63 -29.87 -19.51
C GLY A 170 18.84 -29.71 -21.03
N LYS A 171 18.42 -28.58 -21.60
CA LYS A 171 18.85 -28.14 -22.95
C LYS A 171 19.31 -26.68 -22.97
N ILE A 172 20.20 -26.32 -22.05
CA ILE A 172 21.05 -25.11 -22.17
C ILE A 172 22.46 -25.47 -21.68
N PHE A 173 23.06 -26.47 -22.31
CA PHE A 173 24.49 -26.59 -22.63
C PHE A 173 24.58 -27.45 -23.89
#